data_AF-A0A1A9C4Y2-F1
#
_entry.id   AF-A0A1A9C4Y2-F1
#
_cell.length_a   1.000
_cell.length_b   1.000
_cell.length_c   1.000
_cell.angle_alpha   90.00
_cell.angle_beta   90.00
_cell.angle_gamma   90.00
#
_symmetry.space_group_name_H-M   'P 1'
#
loop_
_entity.id
_entity.type
_entity.pdbx_description
1 polymer ?
#
loop_
_entity_poly.entity_id
_entity_poly.type
_entity_poly.pdbx_seq_one_letter_code
_entity_poly.pdbx_strand_id
1 'polypeptide(L)'
;MMVHPTDIPGPARVPALRENPCTKALMGAYAPVMYSSTHPLPVTGGGFRLGVFDTSVLTSDVTAALKRGQPSSILAGMRHGTLRGFIPHYVWAEVPRVLADRKREGGTFDLARAERLWWQQYVPLLHVVCVDGLPMTAAADKLAHEDLSDVGILQLAGVLAPVVLLAADRDLIRQGVAVPNWEAVRSVLGRIGRAEAGMQGSTSTIVGAGCGLAGAVRLARAHPVAAGVVVAAAGAYAYLNRSRFSSDTRAKLAQFGTEAFKILGEPFVQHEVHGRDWNQAQRGTAGDDVLSQVARLLARAPSR
;
A
#
# COMPACT_ATOMS: atom_id res chain seq x y z
N MET A 1 -65.86 -33.13 31.86
CA MET A 1 -65.06 -33.27 30.63
C MET A 1 -63.81 -32.41 30.83
N MET A 2 -62.74 -32.99 31.36
CA MET A 2 -61.50 -32.30 31.72
C MET A 2 -60.61 -32.19 30.48
N VAL A 3 -60.13 -30.97 30.19
CA VAL A 3 -59.17 -30.71 29.10
C VAL A 3 -57.77 -30.67 29.72
N HIS A 4 -56.92 -31.60 29.30
CA HIS A 4 -55.50 -31.65 29.64
C HIS A 4 -54.72 -30.58 28.84
N PRO A 5 -53.77 -29.86 29.47
CA PRO A 5 -52.87 -28.96 28.76
C PRO A 5 -51.46 -29.58 28.66
N THR A 6 -51.09 -30.07 27.48
CA THR A 6 -49.69 -30.32 27.11
C THR A 6 -49.58 -30.15 25.60
N ASP A 7 -48.90 -29.09 25.16
CA ASP A 7 -47.92 -29.12 24.07
C ASP A 7 -47.43 -27.69 23.77
N ILE A 8 -46.33 -27.31 24.45
CA ILE A 8 -45.52 -26.15 24.06
C ILE A 8 -44.36 -26.70 23.21
N PRO A 9 -44.23 -26.34 21.92
CA PRO A 9 -43.10 -26.77 21.11
C PRO A 9 -41.81 -26.07 21.58
N GLY A 10 -40.80 -26.87 21.92
CA GLY A 10 -39.47 -26.38 22.31
C GLY A 10 -38.71 -25.70 21.16
N PRO A 11 -37.70 -24.88 21.47
CA PRO A 11 -36.98 -24.09 20.47
C PRO A 11 -36.23 -24.98 19.47
N ALA A 12 -36.40 -24.65 18.19
CA ALA A 12 -35.71 -25.26 17.07
C ALA A 12 -34.18 -25.25 17.29
N ARG A 13 -33.56 -26.42 17.13
CA ARG A 13 -32.10 -26.59 17.13
C ARG A 13 -31.48 -25.70 16.05
N VAL A 14 -30.68 -24.73 16.47
CA VAL A 14 -29.80 -23.95 15.60
C VAL A 14 -28.84 -24.92 14.90
N PRO A 15 -28.76 -24.94 13.56
CA PRO A 15 -27.79 -25.78 12.86
C PRO A 15 -26.37 -25.35 13.24
N ALA A 16 -25.54 -26.34 13.59
CA ALA A 16 -24.14 -26.15 13.89
C ALA A 16 -23.46 -25.38 12.75
N LEU A 17 -22.87 -24.22 13.08
CA LEU A 17 -21.97 -23.49 12.20
C LEU A 17 -20.89 -24.46 11.72
N ARG A 18 -20.95 -24.85 10.44
CA ARG A 18 -19.86 -25.58 9.79
C ARG A 18 -18.59 -24.75 9.96
N GLU A 19 -17.63 -25.29 10.70
CA GLU A 19 -16.30 -24.70 10.85
C GLU A 19 -15.71 -24.44 9.45
N ASN A 20 -15.36 -23.18 9.18
CA ASN A 20 -14.78 -22.78 7.90
C ASN A 20 -13.39 -23.45 7.76
N PRO A 21 -13.12 -24.22 6.68
CA PRO A 21 -11.85 -24.89 6.46
C PRO A 21 -10.65 -23.94 6.45
N CYS A 22 -10.83 -22.65 6.12
CA CYS A 22 -9.79 -21.63 6.22
C CYS A 22 -9.32 -21.39 7.65
N THR A 23 -10.22 -21.44 8.63
CA THR A 23 -9.87 -21.26 10.05
C THR A 23 -8.96 -22.38 10.53
N LYS A 24 -9.18 -23.61 10.04
CA LYS A 24 -8.42 -24.80 10.41
C LYS A 24 -7.03 -24.84 9.73
N ALA A 25 -6.95 -24.41 8.47
CA ALA A 25 -5.69 -24.31 7.74
C ALA A 25 -4.79 -23.16 8.26
N LEU A 26 -5.38 -22.03 8.66
CA LEU A 26 -4.65 -20.91 9.27
C LEU A 26 -4.28 -21.17 10.74
N MET A 27 -5.08 -21.92 11.50
CA MET A 27 -4.75 -22.20 12.92
C MET A 27 -3.74 -23.35 13.11
N GLY A 28 -3.63 -24.29 12.16
CA GLY A 28 -2.72 -25.44 12.29
C GLY A 28 -1.22 -25.12 12.13
N ALA A 29 -0.87 -23.92 11.66
CA ALA A 29 0.50 -23.56 11.28
C ALA A 29 1.11 -22.38 12.08
N TYR A 30 0.42 -21.85 13.09
CA TYR A 30 0.85 -20.62 13.76
C TYR A 30 1.13 -20.83 15.26
N ALA A 31 2.40 -20.72 15.63
CA ALA A 31 2.75 -20.16 16.94
C ALA A 31 2.26 -18.70 16.98
N PRO A 32 1.68 -18.22 18.09
CA PRO A 32 1.15 -16.87 18.17
C PRO A 32 2.31 -15.88 18.27
N VAL A 33 2.83 -15.44 17.12
CA VAL A 33 3.67 -14.25 17.08
C VAL A 33 2.72 -13.06 17.00
N MET A 34 2.42 -12.46 18.17
CA MET A 34 1.82 -11.14 18.23
C MET A 34 2.79 -10.13 17.59
N TYR A 35 2.66 -9.89 16.29
CA TYR A 35 3.28 -8.76 15.64
C TYR A 35 2.45 -7.51 15.95
N SER A 36 2.80 -6.80 17.02
CA SER A 36 2.45 -5.38 17.14
C SER A 36 3.31 -4.63 16.14
N SER A 37 2.76 -4.46 14.94
CA SER A 37 3.43 -3.68 13.91
C SER A 37 2.98 -2.23 14.00
N THR A 38 3.70 -1.45 14.79
CA THR A 38 3.65 0.02 14.75
C THR A 38 4.34 0.49 13.46
N HIS A 39 3.67 0.29 12.33
CA HIS A 39 4.12 0.89 11.08
C HIS A 39 3.99 2.41 11.18
N PRO A 40 5.06 3.17 10.85
CA PRO A 40 4.99 4.62 10.84
C PRO A 40 3.92 5.06 9.83
N LEU A 41 3.05 5.97 10.26
CA LEU A 41 2.09 6.61 9.37
C LEU A 41 2.84 7.45 8.32
N PRO A 42 2.33 7.54 7.08
CA PRO A 42 2.88 8.44 6.06
C PRO A 42 3.02 9.87 6.59
N VAL A 43 4.14 10.52 6.30
CA VAL A 43 4.45 11.86 6.83
C VAL A 43 3.45 12.92 6.35
N THR A 44 2.86 12.71 5.18
CA THR A 44 1.89 13.64 4.58
C THR A 44 0.48 13.52 5.17
N GLY A 45 0.25 12.62 6.14
CA GLY A 45 -1.08 12.35 6.68
C GLY A 45 -2.06 11.73 5.67
N GLY A 46 -1.60 11.45 4.45
CA GLY A 46 -2.36 10.72 3.45
C GLY A 46 -2.58 9.27 3.88
N GLY A 47 -3.78 8.74 3.61
CA GLY A 47 -4.09 7.33 3.88
C GLY A 47 -3.18 6.38 3.09
N PHE A 48 -3.08 5.13 3.56
CA PHE A 48 -2.29 4.09 2.88
C PHE A 48 -2.71 3.94 1.42
N ARG A 49 -1.73 3.85 0.52
CA ARG A 49 -1.97 3.41 -0.86
C ARG A 49 -2.25 1.92 -0.83
N LEU A 50 -3.35 1.49 -1.44
CA LEU A 50 -3.73 0.09 -1.45
C LEU A 50 -3.17 -0.58 -2.72
N GLY A 51 -2.47 -1.70 -2.54
CA GLY A 51 -1.99 -2.55 -3.63
C GLY A 51 -2.46 -3.98 -3.43
N VAL A 52 -2.97 -4.61 -4.49
CA VAL A 52 -3.22 -6.05 -4.55
C VAL A 52 -2.16 -6.67 -5.45
N PHE A 53 -1.55 -7.77 -5.02
CA PHE A 53 -0.49 -8.42 -5.77
C PHE A 53 -0.84 -9.86 -6.12
N ASP A 54 -0.49 -10.27 -7.32
CA ASP A 54 -0.49 -11.67 -7.73
C ASP A 54 0.83 -12.38 -7.37
N THR A 55 0.85 -13.69 -7.57
CA THR A 55 2.04 -14.53 -7.36
C THR A 55 3.18 -14.14 -8.31
N SER A 56 2.86 -13.81 -9.57
CA SER A 56 3.85 -13.52 -10.62
C SER A 56 4.66 -12.25 -10.34
N VAL A 57 4.02 -11.20 -9.80
CA VAL A 57 4.65 -9.94 -9.39
C VAL A 57 5.52 -10.16 -8.17
N LEU A 58 5.02 -10.82 -7.13
CA LEU A 58 5.78 -11.03 -5.89
C LEU A 58 7.02 -11.89 -6.11
N THR A 59 6.92 -12.96 -6.90
CA THR A 59 8.07 -13.81 -7.24
C THR A 59 9.10 -13.06 -8.09
N SER A 60 8.65 -12.23 -9.04
CA SER A 60 9.53 -11.39 -9.85
C SER A 60 10.19 -10.27 -9.03
N ASP A 61 9.47 -9.72 -8.07
CA ASP A 61 9.98 -8.65 -7.20
C ASP A 61 10.98 -9.17 -6.16
N VAL A 62 10.73 -10.34 -5.55
CA VAL A 62 11.66 -11.06 -4.67
C VAL A 62 12.97 -11.37 -5.39
N THR A 63 12.89 -11.98 -6.58
CA THR A 63 14.09 -12.34 -7.36
C THR A 63 14.86 -11.09 -7.82
N ALA A 64 14.17 -10.03 -8.22
CA ALA A 64 14.79 -8.76 -8.58
C ALA A 64 15.44 -8.04 -7.38
N ALA A 65 14.86 -8.13 -6.18
CA ALA A 65 15.44 -7.57 -4.96
C ALA A 65 16.76 -8.29 -4.60
N LEU A 66 16.78 -9.63 -4.69
CA LEU A 66 18.00 -10.40 -4.47
C LEU A 66 19.10 -10.07 -5.48
N LYS A 67 18.76 -10.00 -6.77
CA LYS A 67 19.73 -9.67 -7.82
C LYS A 67 20.36 -8.29 -7.62
N ARG A 68 19.60 -7.33 -7.10
CA ARG A 68 20.07 -5.97 -6.82
C ARG A 68 20.76 -5.81 -5.46
N GLY A 69 20.61 -6.78 -4.56
CA GLY A 69 21.09 -6.66 -3.17
C GLY A 69 20.41 -5.54 -2.38
N GLN A 70 19.25 -5.06 -2.82
CA GLN A 70 18.52 -3.93 -2.23
C GLN A 70 17.03 -4.28 -2.12
N PRO A 71 16.31 -3.75 -1.10
CA PRO A 71 14.86 -3.89 -1.03
C PRO A 71 14.19 -3.41 -2.32
N SER A 72 13.16 -4.13 -2.77
CA SER A 72 12.34 -3.65 -3.88
C SER A 72 11.52 -2.42 -3.46
N SER A 73 10.99 -1.70 -4.45
CA SER A 73 10.10 -0.57 -4.19
C SER A 73 8.78 -0.98 -3.52
N ILE A 74 8.29 -2.19 -3.75
CA ILE A 74 7.11 -2.74 -3.06
C ILE A 74 7.45 -2.99 -1.59
N LEU A 75 8.54 -3.73 -1.32
CA LEU A 75 8.96 -4.03 0.04
C LEU A 75 9.30 -2.77 0.84
N ALA A 76 10.05 -1.83 0.23
CA ALA A 76 10.34 -0.53 0.84
C ALA A 76 9.04 0.25 1.09
N GLY A 77 8.14 0.27 0.12
CA GLY A 77 6.86 0.97 0.25
C GLY A 77 6.03 0.47 1.44
N MET A 78 5.96 -0.85 1.62
CA MET A 78 5.28 -1.47 2.77
C MET A 78 5.98 -1.19 4.09
N ARG A 79 7.32 -1.31 4.14
CA ARG A 79 8.11 -1.02 5.34
C ARG A 79 7.95 0.40 5.86
N HIS A 80 7.85 1.35 4.94
CA HIS A 80 7.71 2.78 5.26
C HIS A 80 6.25 3.22 5.41
N GLY A 81 5.28 2.29 5.35
CA GLY A 81 3.87 2.62 5.51
C GLY A 81 3.25 3.39 4.33
N THR A 82 3.99 3.56 3.23
CA THR A 82 3.52 4.30 2.03
C THR A 82 2.62 3.46 1.12
N LEU A 83 2.63 2.14 1.33
CA LEU A 83 1.89 1.11 0.61
C LEU A 83 1.35 0.09 1.63
N ARG A 84 0.08 -0.28 1.49
CA ARG A 84 -0.48 -1.44 2.17
C ARG A 84 -0.79 -2.51 1.14
N GLY A 85 -0.12 -3.64 1.31
CA GLY A 85 -0.21 -4.78 0.42
C GLY A 85 -1.25 -5.79 0.84
N PHE A 86 -2.06 -6.25 -0.10
CA PHE A 86 -3.05 -7.31 0.08
C PHE A 86 -2.78 -8.45 -0.91
N ILE A 87 -2.95 -9.67 -0.44
CA ILE A 87 -2.89 -10.87 -1.28
C ILE A 87 -4.02 -11.84 -0.92
N PRO A 88 -4.56 -12.59 -1.89
CA PRO A 88 -5.35 -13.76 -1.59
C PRO A 88 -4.55 -14.80 -0.80
N HIS A 89 -5.24 -15.57 0.03
CA HIS A 89 -4.62 -16.62 0.86
C HIS A 89 -3.89 -17.71 0.06
N TYR A 90 -4.30 -18.01 -1.17
CA TYR A 90 -3.59 -18.97 -2.01
C TYR A 90 -2.23 -18.44 -2.47
N VAL A 91 -2.10 -17.15 -2.80
CA VAL A 91 -0.84 -16.49 -3.20
C VAL A 91 0.21 -16.65 -2.10
N TRP A 92 -0.21 -16.59 -0.83
CA TRP A 92 0.68 -16.76 0.32
C TRP A 92 1.45 -18.09 0.28
N ALA A 93 0.78 -19.17 -0.11
CA ALA A 93 1.37 -20.51 -0.22
C ALA A 93 1.99 -20.77 -1.60
N GLU A 94 1.57 -20.05 -2.63
CA GLU A 94 1.98 -20.27 -4.01
C GLU A 94 3.36 -19.67 -4.31
N VAL A 95 3.67 -18.48 -3.79
CA VAL A 95 4.96 -17.80 -3.99
C VAL A 95 6.18 -18.70 -3.77
N PRO A 96 6.34 -19.41 -2.63
CA PRO A 96 7.50 -20.29 -2.44
C PRO A 96 7.56 -21.44 -3.45
N ARG A 97 6.42 -21.99 -3.88
CA ARG A 97 6.37 -23.05 -4.90
C ARG A 97 6.85 -22.52 -6.25
N VAL A 98 6.35 -21.37 -6.67
CA VAL A 98 6.76 -20.73 -7.94
C VAL A 98 8.23 -20.32 -7.91
N LEU A 99 8.76 -19.89 -6.77
CA LEU A 99 10.20 -19.65 -6.63
C LEU A 99 11.01 -20.94 -6.81
N ALA A 100 10.57 -22.06 -6.23
CA ALA A 100 11.21 -23.35 -6.42
C ALA A 100 11.16 -23.82 -7.88
N ASP A 101 10.01 -23.66 -8.53
CA ASP A 101 9.80 -24.01 -9.94
C ASP A 101 10.73 -23.21 -10.86
N ARG A 102 10.73 -21.87 -10.73
CA ARG A 102 11.64 -20.98 -11.45
C ARG A 102 13.12 -21.32 -11.22
N LYS A 103 13.46 -21.81 -10.01
CA LYS A 103 14.82 -22.26 -9.73
C LYS A 103 15.17 -23.52 -10.51
N ARG A 104 14.25 -24.50 -10.57
CA ARG A 104 14.43 -25.74 -11.35
C ARG A 104 14.52 -25.47 -12.84
N GLU A 105 13.81 -24.45 -13.33
CA GLU A 105 13.82 -24.00 -14.73
C GLU A 105 15.09 -23.21 -15.13
N GLY A 106 16.08 -23.09 -14.24
CA GLY A 106 17.36 -22.45 -14.54
C GLY A 106 17.53 -21.03 -14.00
N GLY A 107 16.65 -20.59 -13.10
CA GLY A 107 16.79 -19.28 -12.44
C GLY A 107 18.14 -19.08 -11.73
N THR A 108 18.78 -17.94 -12.00
CA THR A 108 20.14 -17.62 -11.49
C THR A 108 20.16 -17.05 -10.06
N PHE A 109 19.09 -17.18 -9.29
CA PHE A 109 18.99 -16.68 -7.92
C PHE A 109 19.20 -17.78 -6.87
N ASP A 110 19.46 -17.38 -5.63
CA ASP A 110 19.54 -18.28 -4.47
C ASP A 110 18.13 -18.49 -3.90
N LEU A 111 17.61 -19.72 -4.04
CA LEU A 111 16.25 -20.09 -3.59
C LEU A 111 16.10 -19.94 -2.08
N ALA A 112 17.08 -20.39 -1.29
CA ALA A 112 16.99 -20.33 0.17
C ALA A 112 16.98 -18.87 0.66
N ARG A 113 17.75 -17.98 0.00
CA ARG A 113 17.66 -16.53 0.26
C ARG A 113 16.33 -15.94 -0.17
N ALA A 114 15.74 -16.42 -1.27
CA ALA A 114 14.44 -15.94 -1.76
C ALA A 114 13.32 -16.31 -0.79
N GLU A 115 13.29 -17.55 -0.32
CA GLU A 115 12.33 -18.01 0.69
C GLU A 115 12.50 -17.27 2.01
N ARG A 116 13.74 -17.07 2.48
CA ARG A 116 13.98 -16.24 3.68
C ARG A 116 13.47 -14.83 3.50
N LEU A 117 13.73 -14.20 2.35
CA LEU A 117 13.25 -12.86 2.04
C LEU A 117 11.71 -12.81 2.05
N TRP A 118 11.06 -13.79 1.44
CA TRP A 118 9.60 -13.94 1.43
C TRP A 118 9.04 -14.03 2.85
N TRP A 119 9.45 -15.04 3.61
CA TRP A 119 8.89 -15.34 4.93
C TRP A 119 9.23 -14.30 6.00
N GLN A 120 10.45 -13.75 5.98
CA GLN A 120 10.91 -12.84 7.04
C GLN A 120 10.62 -11.37 6.74
N GLN A 121 10.39 -10.99 5.47
CA GLN A 121 10.27 -9.57 5.10
C GLN A 121 8.98 -9.24 4.35
N TYR A 122 8.47 -10.10 3.46
CA TYR A 122 7.23 -9.82 2.74
C TYR A 122 6.00 -10.23 3.53
N VAL A 123 5.93 -11.50 3.95
CA VAL A 123 4.75 -12.05 4.64
C VAL A 123 4.33 -11.23 5.87
N PRO A 124 5.25 -10.76 6.75
CA PRO A 124 4.87 -9.95 7.90
C PRO A 124 4.25 -8.58 7.55
N LEU A 125 4.42 -8.11 6.32
CA LEU A 125 3.94 -6.81 5.84
C LEU A 125 2.70 -6.92 4.95
N LEU A 126 2.37 -8.13 4.47
CA LEU A 126 1.26 -8.39 3.59
C LEU A 126 0.00 -8.76 4.38
N HIS A 127 -1.13 -8.24 3.94
CA HIS A 127 -2.45 -8.59 4.47
C HIS A 127 -2.97 -9.78 3.65
N VAL A 128 -2.95 -10.96 4.26
CA VAL A 128 -3.45 -12.18 3.65
C VAL A 128 -4.96 -12.26 3.84
N VAL A 129 -5.70 -12.34 2.74
CA VAL A 129 -7.17 -12.30 2.76
C VAL A 129 -7.74 -13.63 2.27
N CYS A 130 -8.64 -14.21 3.05
CA CYS A 130 -9.48 -15.29 2.57
C CYS A 130 -10.46 -14.72 1.55
N VAL A 131 -10.43 -15.26 0.33
CA VAL A 131 -11.26 -14.79 -0.79
C VAL A 131 -12.52 -15.65 -0.99
N ASP A 132 -12.63 -16.74 -0.23
CA ASP A 132 -13.77 -17.64 -0.30
C ASP A 132 -15.03 -16.92 0.17
N GLY A 133 -16.05 -16.92 -0.70
CA GLY A 133 -17.32 -16.25 -0.42
C GLY A 133 -17.30 -14.73 -0.57
N LEU A 134 -16.22 -14.13 -1.10
CA LEU A 134 -16.27 -12.73 -1.52
C LEU A 134 -17.28 -12.54 -2.66
N PRO A 135 -17.95 -11.37 -2.74
CA PRO A 135 -18.96 -11.11 -3.75
C PRO A 135 -18.33 -11.16 -5.15
N MET A 136 -19.11 -11.66 -6.11
CA MET A 136 -18.67 -11.62 -7.51
C MET A 136 -18.69 -10.22 -8.07
N THR A 137 -17.58 -9.85 -8.71
CA THR A 137 -17.45 -8.60 -9.44
C THR A 137 -17.73 -8.88 -10.92
N ALA A 138 -18.20 -7.88 -11.67
CA ALA A 138 -18.42 -8.04 -13.11
C ALA A 138 -17.14 -8.45 -13.87
N ALA A 139 -15.96 -8.07 -13.37
CA ALA A 139 -14.69 -8.50 -13.95
C ALA A 139 -14.36 -9.95 -13.61
N ALA A 140 -14.59 -10.36 -12.36
CA ALA A 140 -14.38 -11.73 -11.91
C ALA A 140 -15.36 -12.72 -12.58
N ASP A 141 -16.60 -12.31 -12.81
CA ASP A 141 -17.61 -13.13 -13.51
C ASP A 141 -17.21 -13.41 -14.98
N LYS A 142 -16.63 -12.41 -15.66
CA LYS A 142 -16.07 -12.61 -17.01
C LYS A 142 -14.90 -13.59 -17.01
N LEU A 143 -14.00 -13.48 -16.04
CA LEU A 143 -12.79 -14.31 -15.94
C LEU A 143 -13.06 -15.71 -15.38
N ALA A 144 -14.13 -15.92 -14.61
CA ALA A 144 -14.51 -17.23 -14.09
C ALA A 144 -14.76 -18.28 -15.19
N HIS A 145 -15.03 -17.84 -16.42
CA HIS A 145 -15.20 -18.70 -17.59
C HIS A 145 -13.88 -19.05 -18.29
N GLU A 146 -12.81 -18.29 -18.03
CA GLU A 146 -11.49 -18.42 -18.67
C GLU A 146 -10.46 -19.06 -17.73
N ASP A 147 -10.33 -18.55 -16.50
CA ASP A 147 -9.42 -19.05 -15.48
C ASP A 147 -9.97 -18.81 -14.07
N LEU A 148 -10.24 -19.90 -13.34
CA LEU A 148 -10.76 -19.85 -11.98
C LEU A 148 -9.72 -19.37 -10.95
N SER A 149 -8.42 -19.47 -11.26
CA SER A 149 -7.35 -19.09 -10.33
C SER A 149 -7.24 -17.57 -10.12
N ASP A 150 -7.74 -16.80 -11.08
CA ASP A 150 -7.74 -15.33 -11.06
C ASP A 150 -9.02 -14.71 -10.47
N VAL A 151 -10.05 -15.52 -10.26
CA VAL A 151 -11.33 -15.05 -9.71
C VAL A 151 -11.13 -14.43 -8.31
N GLY A 152 -10.35 -15.10 -7.48
CA GLY A 152 -10.09 -14.67 -6.10
C GLY A 152 -9.41 -13.30 -6.00
N ILE A 153 -8.42 -13.04 -6.84
CA ILE A 153 -7.72 -11.75 -6.84
C ILE A 153 -8.60 -10.61 -7.34
N LEU A 154 -9.50 -10.88 -8.29
CA LEU A 154 -10.45 -9.90 -8.82
C LEU A 154 -11.57 -9.58 -7.82
N GLN A 155 -12.03 -10.56 -7.06
CA GLN A 155 -12.96 -10.35 -5.95
C GLN A 155 -12.34 -9.42 -4.90
N LEU A 156 -11.11 -9.72 -4.48
CA LEU A 156 -10.36 -8.91 -3.53
C LEU A 156 -10.16 -7.48 -4.05
N ALA A 157 -9.76 -7.33 -5.32
CA ALA A 157 -9.57 -6.03 -5.94
C ALA A 157 -10.87 -5.22 -6.00
N GLY A 158 -12.01 -5.86 -6.31
CA GLY A 158 -13.31 -5.19 -6.34
C GLY A 158 -13.77 -4.70 -4.97
N VAL A 159 -13.62 -5.52 -3.93
CA VAL A 159 -13.99 -5.15 -2.55
C VAL A 159 -13.13 -3.98 -2.04
N LEU A 160 -11.86 -3.91 -2.44
CA LEU A 160 -10.93 -2.85 -2.05
C LEU A 160 -10.93 -1.62 -2.97
N ALA A 161 -11.62 -1.67 -4.10
CA ALA A 161 -11.57 -0.62 -5.13
C ALA A 161 -11.95 0.78 -4.58
N PRO A 162 -11.29 1.86 -5.00
CA PRO A 162 -10.22 1.90 -6.00
C PRO A 162 -8.89 1.39 -5.46
N VAL A 163 -8.23 0.51 -6.22
CA VAL A 163 -6.98 -0.16 -5.82
C VAL A 163 -6.06 -0.32 -7.02
N VAL A 164 -4.75 -0.44 -6.78
CA VAL A 164 -3.79 -0.80 -7.83
C VAL A 164 -3.59 -2.33 -7.78
N LEU A 165 -4.12 -3.03 -8.79
CA LEU A 165 -3.83 -4.44 -9.00
C LEU A 165 -2.55 -4.57 -9.84
N LEU A 166 -1.50 -5.10 -9.22
CA LEU A 166 -0.23 -5.40 -9.87
C LEU A 166 -0.23 -6.88 -10.20
N ALA A 167 -0.34 -7.17 -11.50
CA ALA A 167 -0.25 -8.51 -12.03
C ALA A 167 0.55 -8.52 -13.34
N ALA A 168 1.25 -9.61 -13.64
CA ALA A 168 1.88 -9.82 -14.94
C ALA A 168 0.98 -10.61 -15.91
N ASP A 169 -0.15 -11.14 -15.40
CA ASP A 169 -1.09 -11.92 -16.19
C ASP A 169 -1.72 -11.09 -17.32
N ARG A 170 -1.72 -11.65 -18.53
CA ARG A 170 -2.21 -10.96 -19.74
C ARG A 170 -3.72 -10.84 -19.76
N ASP A 171 -4.46 -11.80 -19.20
CA ASP A 171 -5.91 -11.80 -19.17
C ASP A 171 -6.41 -10.77 -18.14
N LEU A 172 -5.75 -10.66 -16.98
CA LEU A 172 -6.00 -9.58 -16.01
C LEU A 172 -5.75 -8.18 -16.60
N ILE A 173 -4.71 -8.04 -17.42
CA ILE A 173 -4.40 -6.78 -18.13
C ILE A 173 -5.42 -6.52 -19.24
N ARG A 174 -5.81 -7.54 -20.02
CA ARG A 174 -6.78 -7.44 -21.13
C ARG A 174 -8.14 -6.95 -20.63
N GLN A 175 -8.59 -7.41 -19.47
CA GLN A 175 -9.84 -6.98 -18.86
C GLN A 175 -9.76 -5.57 -18.22
N GLY A 176 -8.59 -4.92 -18.26
CA GLY A 176 -8.39 -3.56 -17.77
C GLY A 176 -8.37 -3.44 -16.24
N VAL A 177 -8.27 -4.56 -15.52
CA VAL A 177 -8.30 -4.59 -14.05
C VAL A 177 -6.89 -4.47 -13.47
N ALA A 178 -5.92 -5.18 -14.06
CA ALA A 178 -4.51 -5.03 -13.72
C ALA A 178 -3.85 -3.90 -14.52
N VAL A 179 -2.83 -3.28 -13.91
CA VAL A 179 -2.11 -2.19 -14.56
C VAL A 179 -1.12 -2.75 -15.59
N PRO A 180 -1.18 -2.33 -16.86
CA PRO A 180 -0.14 -2.68 -17.83
C PRO A 180 1.19 -2.04 -17.39
N ASN A 181 2.30 -2.77 -17.55
CA ASN A 181 3.64 -2.31 -17.15
C ASN A 181 3.73 -2.01 -15.64
N TRP A 182 3.39 -3.00 -14.82
CA TRP A 182 3.45 -2.93 -13.36
C TRP A 182 4.86 -2.56 -12.85
N GLU A 183 5.92 -2.81 -13.63
CA GLU A 183 7.30 -2.41 -13.30
C GLU A 183 7.50 -0.89 -13.34
N ALA A 184 6.78 -0.17 -14.20
CA ALA A 184 6.79 1.30 -14.17
C ALA A 184 6.06 1.80 -12.92
N VAL A 185 4.90 1.22 -12.59
CA VAL A 185 4.11 1.61 -11.41
C VAL A 185 4.83 1.30 -10.10
N ARG A 186 5.52 0.16 -9.98
CA ARG A 186 6.35 -0.10 -8.79
C ARG A 186 7.48 0.92 -8.66
N SER A 187 8.01 1.44 -9.77
CA SER A 187 9.07 2.46 -9.71
C SER A 187 8.56 3.79 -9.14
N VAL A 188 7.27 4.10 -9.36
CA VAL A 188 6.58 5.24 -8.73
C VAL A 188 6.59 5.08 -7.21
N LEU A 189 6.27 3.90 -6.67
CA LEU A 189 6.34 3.63 -5.23
C LEU A 189 7.74 3.89 -4.66
N GLY A 190 8.79 3.50 -5.40
CA GLY A 190 10.17 3.77 -5.01
C GLY A 190 10.50 5.27 -4.96
N ARG A 191 9.96 6.05 -5.90
CA ARG A 191 10.11 7.51 -5.91
C ARG A 191 9.34 8.17 -4.76
N ILE A 192 8.12 7.72 -4.50
CA ILE A 192 7.30 8.18 -3.35
C ILE A 192 8.05 7.92 -2.04
N GLY A 193 8.54 6.70 -1.83
CA GLY A 193 9.27 6.35 -0.61
C GLY A 193 10.53 7.20 -0.41
N ARG A 194 11.28 7.50 -1.48
CA ARG A 194 12.44 8.41 -1.41
C ARG A 194 12.03 9.85 -1.07
N ALA A 195 10.94 10.34 -1.66
CA ALA A 195 10.40 11.66 -1.34
C ALA A 195 9.97 11.73 0.13
N GLU A 196 9.30 10.70 0.66
CA GLU A 196 8.92 10.62 2.07
C GLU A 196 10.12 10.55 3.02
N ALA A 197 11.15 9.77 2.69
CA ALA A 197 12.40 9.74 3.45
C ALA A 197 13.11 11.10 3.43
N GLY A 198 13.09 11.81 2.29
CA GLY A 198 13.60 13.18 2.16
C GLY A 198 12.85 14.18 3.05
N MET A 199 11.52 14.06 3.15
CA MET A 199 10.71 14.87 4.07
C MET A 199 11.06 14.58 5.54
N GLN A 200 11.27 13.31 5.91
CA GLN A 200 11.68 12.93 7.26
C GLN A 200 13.07 13.48 7.63
N GLY A 201 14.06 13.31 6.74
CA GLY A 201 15.42 13.79 6.94
C GLY A 201 15.50 15.31 7.06
N SER A 202 14.78 16.04 6.20
CA SER A 202 14.73 17.50 6.24
C SER A 202 14.12 18.03 7.54
N THR A 203 13.18 17.28 8.12
CA THR A 203 12.56 17.63 9.41
C THR A 203 13.55 17.53 10.58
N SER A 204 14.42 16.52 10.61
CA SER A 204 15.35 16.32 11.74
C SER A 204 16.49 17.34 11.74
N THR A 205 16.97 17.75 10.57
CA THR A 205 18.04 18.77 10.44
C THR A 205 17.59 20.14 10.94
N ILE A 206 16.32 20.51 10.73
CA ILE A 206 15.78 21.82 11.13
C ILE A 206 15.56 21.90 12.66
N VAL A 207 15.15 20.79 13.28
CA VAL A 207 15.00 20.72 14.75
C VAL A 207 16.35 20.78 15.45
N GLY A 208 17.39 20.15 14.88
CA GLY A 208 18.76 20.18 15.43
C GLY A 208 19.48 21.52 15.29
N ALA A 209 19.11 22.35 14.31
CA ALA A 209 19.79 23.62 14.03
C ALA A 209 19.32 24.82 14.89
N GLY A 210 18.36 24.63 15.81
CA GLY A 210 17.94 25.67 16.76
C GLY A 210 17.31 26.93 16.16
N CYS A 211 17.12 26.99 14.84
CA CYS A 211 16.42 28.08 14.17
C CYS A 211 14.93 27.95 14.47
N GLY A 212 14.25 29.02 14.91
CA GLY A 212 12.84 29.07 15.35
C GLY A 212 11.76 28.64 14.34
N LEU A 213 12.08 27.79 13.37
CA LEU A 213 11.22 27.17 12.37
C LEU A 213 10.48 25.93 12.88
N ALA A 214 10.65 25.51 14.13
CA ALA A 214 9.92 24.36 14.70
C ALA A 214 8.39 24.50 14.54
N GLY A 215 7.86 25.74 14.63
CA GLY A 215 6.46 26.04 14.34
C GLY A 215 6.09 25.87 12.86
N ALA A 216 6.95 26.32 11.94
CA ALA A 216 6.74 26.17 10.50
C ALA A 216 6.82 24.70 10.05
N VAL A 217 7.70 23.91 10.66
CA VAL A 217 7.82 22.46 10.42
C VAL A 217 6.61 21.70 10.95
N ARG A 218 6.11 22.07 12.14
CA ARG A 218 4.88 21.48 12.70
C ARG A 218 3.65 21.85 11.88
N LEU A 219 3.59 23.08 11.37
CA LEU A 219 2.54 23.55 10.46
C LEU A 219 2.66 22.89 9.07
N ALA A 220 3.87 22.66 8.55
CA ALA A 220 4.12 21.93 7.32
C ALA A 220 3.72 20.45 7.43
N ARG A 221 3.91 19.84 8.60
CA ARG A 221 3.39 18.49 8.88
C ARG A 221 1.88 18.44 8.96
N ALA A 222 1.24 19.44 9.57
CA ALA A 222 -0.22 19.47 9.70
C ALA A 222 -0.93 19.89 8.40
N HIS A 223 -0.31 20.78 7.63
CA HIS A 223 -0.87 21.41 6.43
C HIS A 223 0.20 21.56 5.34
N PRO A 224 0.63 20.45 4.70
CA PRO A 224 1.74 20.43 3.76
C PRO A 224 1.51 21.32 2.53
N VAL A 225 0.27 21.40 2.04
CA VAL A 225 -0.13 22.33 0.97
C VAL A 225 0.02 23.78 1.41
N ALA A 226 -0.34 24.11 2.66
CA ALA A 226 -0.22 25.46 3.19
C ALA A 226 1.25 25.88 3.36
N ALA A 227 2.14 24.96 3.74
CA ALA A 227 3.57 25.27 3.83
C ALA A 227 4.18 25.55 2.44
N GLY A 228 3.79 24.79 1.42
CA GLY A 228 4.17 25.09 0.03
C GLY A 228 3.67 26.47 -0.43
N VAL A 229 2.41 26.81 -0.10
CA VAL A 229 1.82 28.13 -0.37
C VAL A 229 2.55 29.24 0.39
N VAL A 230 2.96 29.02 1.65
CA VAL A 230 3.70 30.01 2.44
C VAL A 230 5.09 30.26 1.86
N VAL A 231 5.80 29.21 1.42
CA VAL A 231 7.10 29.35 0.74
C VAL A 231 6.95 30.09 -0.58
N ALA A 232 5.92 29.75 -1.37
CA ALA A 232 5.61 30.43 -2.63
C ALA A 232 5.20 31.89 -2.41
N ALA A 233 4.40 32.19 -1.38
CA ALA A 233 3.96 33.52 -1.01
C ALA A 233 5.12 34.38 -0.47
N ALA A 234 6.02 33.78 0.32
CA ALA A 234 7.24 34.45 0.77
C ALA A 234 8.18 34.77 -0.41
N GLY A 235 8.33 33.83 -1.35
CA GLY A 235 9.06 34.05 -2.59
C GLY A 235 8.44 35.15 -3.47
N ALA A 236 7.12 35.13 -3.64
CA ALA A 236 6.37 36.13 -4.38
C ALA A 236 6.46 37.51 -3.70
N TYR A 237 6.34 37.57 -2.38
CA TYR A 237 6.48 38.82 -1.61
C TYR A 237 7.89 39.40 -1.71
N ALA A 238 8.93 38.57 -1.62
CA ALA A 238 10.32 38.99 -1.80
C ALA A 238 10.58 39.48 -3.24
N TYR A 239 9.99 38.83 -4.24
CA TYR A 239 10.07 39.23 -5.64
C TYR A 239 9.35 40.56 -5.90
N LEU A 240 8.13 40.72 -5.39
CA LEU A 240 7.34 41.95 -5.53
C LEU A 240 8.00 43.15 -4.82
N ASN A 241 8.66 42.91 -3.69
CA ASN A 241 9.39 43.95 -2.94
C ASN A 241 10.88 44.06 -3.31
N ARG A 242 11.31 43.48 -4.44
CA ARG A 242 12.73 43.43 -4.85
C ARG A 242 13.42 44.80 -4.94
N SER A 243 12.67 45.88 -5.17
CA SER A 243 13.19 47.25 -5.25
C SER A 243 13.53 47.86 -3.89
N ARG A 244 12.99 47.30 -2.78
CA ARG A 244 13.26 47.76 -1.40
C ARG A 244 14.48 47.08 -0.76
N PHE A 245 15.03 46.06 -1.41
CA PHE A 245 16.14 45.28 -0.88
C PHE A 245 17.46 45.60 -1.60
N SER A 246 18.53 45.72 -0.82
CA SER A 246 19.89 45.81 -1.36
C SER A 246 20.21 44.60 -2.25
N SER A 247 21.18 44.72 -3.17
CA SER A 247 21.60 43.62 -4.03
C SER A 247 22.10 42.41 -3.22
N ASP A 248 22.84 42.66 -2.15
CA ASP A 248 23.35 41.61 -1.24
C ASP A 248 22.20 40.90 -0.49
N THR A 249 21.22 41.66 0.01
CA THR A 249 20.03 41.09 0.65
C THR A 249 19.19 40.25 -0.31
N ARG A 250 19.08 40.67 -1.58
CA ARG A 250 18.38 39.90 -2.62
C ARG A 250 19.09 38.58 -2.94
N ALA A 251 20.41 38.59 -3.06
CA ALA A 251 21.19 37.38 -3.32
C ALA A 251 21.03 36.36 -2.17
N LYS A 252 21.11 36.83 -0.93
CA LYS A 252 20.92 36.00 0.28
C LYS A 252 19.50 35.44 0.38
N LEU A 253 18.47 36.23 0.10
CA LEU A 253 17.07 35.77 0.08
C LEU A 253 16.81 34.75 -1.03
N ALA A 254 17.36 34.95 -2.23
CA ALA A 254 17.21 34.02 -3.33
C ALA A 254 17.93 32.69 -3.05
N GLN A 255 19.15 32.74 -2.51
CA GLN A 255 19.90 31.55 -2.10
C GLN A 255 19.18 30.81 -0.98
N PHE A 256 18.74 31.53 0.06
CA PHE A 256 17.96 30.94 1.15
C PHE A 256 16.64 30.34 0.65
N GLY A 257 15.91 31.04 -0.23
CA GLY A 257 14.68 30.53 -0.82
C GLY A 257 14.88 29.29 -1.68
N THR A 258 15.98 29.22 -2.43
CA THR A 258 16.34 28.06 -3.25
C THR A 258 16.71 26.86 -2.38
N GLU A 259 17.52 27.07 -1.35
CA GLU A 259 17.89 26.01 -0.41
C GLU A 259 16.71 25.56 0.45
N ALA A 260 15.89 26.50 0.93
CA ALA A 260 14.63 26.19 1.62
C ALA A 260 13.67 25.42 0.70
N PHE A 261 13.56 25.78 -0.57
CA PHE A 261 12.72 25.03 -1.52
C PHE A 261 13.26 23.62 -1.79
N LYS A 262 14.58 23.43 -1.98
CA LYS A 262 15.17 22.10 -2.15
C LYS A 262 14.95 21.20 -0.92
N ILE A 263 15.07 21.77 0.27
CA ILE A 263 14.95 21.02 1.53
C ILE A 263 13.49 20.78 1.91
N LEU A 264 12.61 21.77 1.71
CA LEU A 264 11.23 21.74 2.22
C LEU A 264 10.15 21.60 1.15
N GLY A 265 10.42 21.95 -0.11
CA GLY A 265 9.43 22.00 -1.17
C GLY A 265 9.57 20.86 -2.18
N GLU A 266 10.79 20.59 -2.65
CA GLU A 266 11.05 19.59 -3.69
C GLU A 266 10.56 18.18 -3.32
N PRO A 267 10.81 17.64 -2.11
CA PRO A 267 10.29 16.34 -1.72
C PRO A 267 8.75 16.28 -1.75
N PHE A 268 8.07 17.37 -1.39
CA PHE A 268 6.60 17.43 -1.42
C PHE A 268 6.06 17.48 -2.85
N VAL A 269 6.66 18.30 -3.72
CA VAL A 269 6.27 18.37 -5.13
C VAL A 269 6.46 17.00 -5.81
N GLN A 270 7.58 16.33 -5.53
CA GLN A 270 7.81 14.97 -6.02
C GLN A 270 6.78 13.97 -5.45
N HIS A 271 6.45 14.07 -4.16
CA HIS A 271 5.41 13.23 -3.55
C HIS A 271 4.04 13.42 -4.22
N GLU A 272 3.63 14.66 -4.49
CA GLU A 272 2.36 14.98 -5.17
C GLU A 272 2.32 14.49 -6.62
N VAL A 273 3.39 14.72 -7.38
CA VAL A 273 3.50 14.25 -8.78
C VAL A 273 3.39 12.73 -8.82
N HIS A 274 4.15 12.02 -7.99
CA HIS A 274 4.14 10.56 -7.98
C HIS A 274 2.86 9.99 -7.35
N GLY A 275 2.21 10.72 -6.45
CA GLY A 275 0.90 10.39 -5.92
C GLY A 275 -0.18 10.40 -7.01
N ARG A 276 -0.13 11.38 -7.93
CA ARG A 276 -1.02 11.42 -9.10
C ARG A 276 -0.77 10.24 -10.05
N ASP A 277 0.48 9.90 -10.33
CA ASP A 277 0.83 8.73 -11.15
C ASP A 277 0.22 7.44 -10.55
N TRP A 278 0.29 7.29 -9.22
CA TRP A 278 -0.32 6.15 -8.52
C TRP A 278 -1.85 6.15 -8.61
N ASN A 279 -2.49 7.30 -8.39
CA ASN A 279 -3.95 7.41 -8.49
C ASN A 279 -4.45 7.14 -9.90
N GLN A 280 -3.71 7.54 -10.93
CA GLN A 280 -3.99 7.20 -12.32
C GLN A 280 -3.87 5.70 -12.61
N ALA A 281 -3.09 4.96 -11.82
CA ALA A 281 -2.95 3.52 -11.91
C ALA A 281 -4.06 2.75 -11.16
N GLN A 282 -4.86 3.42 -10.31
CA GLN A 282 -5.97 2.76 -9.63
C GLN A 282 -7.05 2.33 -10.62
N ARG A 283 -7.65 1.19 -10.35
CA ARG A 283 -8.71 0.58 -11.16
C ARG A 283 -9.87 0.17 -10.25
N GLY A 284 -11.00 -0.12 -10.90
CA GLY A 284 -12.25 -0.51 -10.26
C GLY A 284 -13.08 0.69 -9.79
N THR A 285 -14.38 0.44 -9.61
CA THR A 285 -15.31 1.38 -8.98
C THR A 285 -15.52 0.94 -7.54
N ALA A 286 -15.53 1.87 -6.60
CA ALA A 286 -15.84 1.57 -5.22
C ALA A 286 -17.25 0.97 -5.13
N GLY A 287 -17.37 -0.27 -4.64
CA GLY A 287 -18.67 -0.83 -4.28
C GLY A 287 -19.27 -0.06 -3.12
N ASP A 288 -20.57 0.24 -3.19
CA ASP A 288 -21.29 0.98 -2.15
C ASP A 288 -21.91 0.06 -1.09
N ASP A 289 -21.75 -1.26 -1.23
CA ASP A 289 -22.21 -2.23 -0.25
C ASP A 289 -21.42 -2.16 1.07
N VAL A 290 -22.04 -2.61 2.16
CA VAL A 290 -21.47 -2.54 3.52
C VAL A 290 -20.13 -3.27 3.62
N LEU A 291 -19.98 -4.40 2.93
CA LEU A 291 -18.73 -5.17 2.95
C LEU A 291 -17.60 -4.34 2.32
N SER A 292 -17.81 -3.79 1.14
CA SER A 292 -16.83 -2.93 0.44
C SER A 292 -16.47 -1.68 1.27
N GLN A 293 -17.46 -1.04 1.92
CA GLN A 293 -17.21 0.11 2.80
C GLN A 293 -16.35 -0.28 4.01
N VAL A 294 -16.71 -1.34 4.72
CA VAL A 294 -15.98 -1.84 5.90
C VAL A 294 -14.58 -2.29 5.50
N ALA A 295 -14.44 -3.04 4.40
CA ALA A 295 -13.14 -3.50 3.91
C ALA A 295 -12.20 -2.33 3.62
N ARG A 296 -12.67 -1.26 2.96
CA ARG A 296 -11.86 -0.06 2.72
C ARG A 296 -11.51 0.69 3.99
N LEU A 297 -12.45 0.79 4.93
CA LEU A 297 -12.20 1.43 6.22
C LEU A 297 -11.11 0.68 6.99
N LEU A 298 -11.21 -0.64 7.07
CA LEU A 298 -10.20 -1.50 7.71
C LEU A 298 -8.87 -1.46 6.96
N ALA A 299 -8.90 -1.47 5.63
CA ALA A 299 -7.70 -1.38 4.79
C ALA A 299 -6.95 -0.06 4.99
N ARG A 300 -7.64 1.03 5.36
CA ARG A 300 -7.02 2.34 5.61
C ARG A 300 -6.76 2.60 7.10
N ALA A 301 -7.33 1.81 7.99
CA ALA A 301 -7.13 1.95 9.43
C ALA A 301 -5.68 1.65 9.82
N PRO A 302 -5.08 2.37 10.78
CA PRO A 302 -3.76 2.02 11.33
C PRO A 302 -3.76 0.57 11.85
N SER A 303 -2.69 -0.18 11.60
CA SER A 303 -2.49 -1.49 12.23
C SER A 303 -2.35 -1.28 13.74
N ARG A 304 -3.21 -1.94 14.52
CA ARG A 304 -3.15 -1.95 15.99
C ARG A 304 -2.07 -2.92 16.47
#